data_AF-A0A2D7IB16-F1
#
_entry.id   AF-A0A2D7IB16-F1
#
_cell.length_a   1.000
_cell.length_b   1.000
_cell.length_c   1.000
_cell.angle_alpha   90.00
_cell.angle_beta   90.00
_cell.angle_gamma   90.00
#
_symmetry.space_group_name_H-M   'P 1'
#
loop_
_entity.id
_entity.type
_entity.pdbx_description
1 polymer ?
#
loop_
_entity_poly.entity_id
_entity_poly.type
_entity_poly.pdbx_seq_one_letter_code
_entity_poly.pdbx_strand_id
1 'polypeptide(L)'
;MRNFINFFIEKFDKIVFLIFLIISFSLILNRNFFQNSKINFFSNGIISSINNQTKQINNYLNLRYENANLKRENLDLKIKLNSILKDSSINYYKGEYKIKIADIVSNSIKYSKNFLIINKGYNDSVKLDDGLITNEGIVGIINQVSPKYSTAISILNSDLKINAKIKRTNHFGSLQWKGKNHKIMTLYDIPKSANIKINDSVVSGGMSFIFQENIPIGKIKNINLKENSNYFIIDVELFEDFSSLRSVYIISNSNKSELDNLNVNNEIY
;
A
#
# COMPACT_ATOMS: atom_id res chain seq x y z
N MET A 1 32.93 11.33 69.39
CA MET A 1 33.69 10.07 69.20
C MET A 1 33.36 8.98 70.23
N ARG A 2 33.18 9.26 71.54
CA ARG A 2 32.84 8.23 72.55
C ARG A 2 31.51 7.48 72.29
N ASN A 3 30.49 8.14 71.75
CA ASN A 3 29.18 7.50 71.49
C ASN A 3 29.22 6.45 70.37
N PHE A 4 30.13 6.59 69.41
CA PHE A 4 30.29 5.63 68.30
C PHE A 4 30.99 4.35 68.76
N ILE A 5 31.99 4.51 69.65
CA ILE A 5 32.71 3.39 70.26
C ILE A 5 31.79 2.62 71.22
N ASN A 6 30.98 3.33 72.02
CA ASN A 6 30.01 2.68 72.90
C ASN A 6 28.94 1.89 72.13
N PHE A 7 28.49 2.39 70.96
CA PHE A 7 27.55 1.66 70.11
C PHE A 7 28.12 0.33 69.59
N PHE A 8 29.40 0.30 69.21
CA PHE A 8 30.09 -0.92 68.78
C PHE A 8 30.25 -1.92 69.92
N ILE A 9 30.53 -1.45 71.13
CA ILE A 9 30.68 -2.29 72.32
C ILE A 9 29.34 -2.87 72.75
N GLU A 10 28.27 -2.07 72.79
CA GLU A 10 26.92 -2.53 73.17
C GLU A 10 26.29 -3.51 72.17
N LYS A 11 26.71 -3.48 70.89
CA LYS A 11 26.14 -4.32 69.82
C LYS A 11 27.12 -5.32 69.23
N PHE A 12 28.27 -5.53 69.89
CA PHE A 12 29.37 -6.35 69.39
C PHE A 12 28.89 -7.75 68.95
N ASP A 13 28.12 -8.43 69.80
CA ASP A 13 27.62 -9.78 69.52
C ASP A 13 26.74 -9.86 68.27
N LYS A 14 25.91 -8.85 68.03
CA LYS A 14 25.02 -8.78 66.85
C LYS A 14 25.80 -8.53 65.56
N ILE A 15 26.86 -7.72 65.64
CA ILE A 15 27.74 -7.42 64.51
C ILE A 15 28.55 -8.66 64.15
N VAL A 16 29.11 -9.35 65.14
CA VAL A 16 29.85 -10.61 64.94
C VAL A 16 28.94 -11.69 64.34
N PHE A 17 27.70 -11.82 64.85
CA PHE A 17 26.71 -12.73 64.27
C PHE A 17 26.40 -12.40 62.80
N LEU A 18 26.20 -11.13 62.46
CA LEU A 18 25.94 -10.70 61.08
C LEU A 18 27.13 -11.02 60.14
N ILE A 19 28.36 -10.79 60.62
CA ILE A 19 29.58 -11.11 59.86
C ILE A 19 29.65 -12.62 59.61
N PHE A 20 29.42 -13.46 60.63
CA PHE A 20 29.40 -14.92 60.45
C PHE A 20 28.26 -15.40 59.56
N LEU A 21 27.09 -14.74 59.60
CA LEU A 21 25.97 -15.04 58.71
C LEU A 21 26.33 -14.77 57.23
N ILE A 22 26.97 -13.63 56.96
CA ILE A 22 27.42 -13.26 55.61
C ILE A 22 28.50 -14.22 55.12
N ILE A 23 29.46 -14.58 55.96
CA ILE A 23 30.52 -15.55 55.64
C ILE A 23 29.91 -16.92 55.35
N SER A 24 28.99 -17.40 56.18
CA SER A 24 28.29 -18.68 55.99
C SER A 24 27.49 -18.70 54.69
N PHE A 25 26.73 -17.64 54.41
CA PHE A 25 25.96 -17.52 53.17
C PHE A 25 26.88 -17.46 51.94
N SER A 26 27.99 -16.71 52.02
CA SER A 26 29.00 -16.66 50.97
C SER A 26 29.64 -18.04 50.74
N LEU A 27 29.92 -18.81 51.80
CA LEU A 27 30.47 -20.17 51.69
C LEU A 27 29.46 -21.15 51.08
N ILE A 28 28.18 -21.04 51.42
CA ILE A 28 27.10 -21.85 50.83
C ILE A 28 26.99 -21.60 49.33
N LEU A 29 27.04 -20.34 48.90
CA LEU A 29 27.00 -19.97 47.48
C LEU A 29 28.24 -20.44 46.71
N ASN A 30 29.43 -20.39 47.32
CA ASN A 30 30.68 -20.73 46.64
C ASN A 30 31.00 -22.24 46.60
N ARG A 31 30.45 -23.04 47.53
CA ARG A 31 30.89 -24.42 47.74
C ARG A 31 30.13 -25.47 46.91
N ASN A 32 28.98 -25.13 46.30
CA ASN A 32 28.14 -26.13 45.63
C ASN A 32 28.11 -25.99 44.09
N PHE A 33 29.00 -26.72 43.41
CA PHE A 33 29.13 -26.78 41.94
C PHE A 33 27.79 -27.14 41.26
N PHE A 34 26.92 -27.89 41.95
CA PHE A 34 25.62 -28.35 41.45
C PHE A 34 24.51 -27.27 41.48
N GLN A 35 24.65 -26.22 42.29
CA GLN A 35 23.72 -25.08 42.32
C GLN A 35 24.17 -23.95 41.40
N ASN A 36 25.48 -23.72 41.26
CA ASN A 36 26.02 -22.82 40.24
C ASN A 36 25.65 -23.26 38.81
N SER A 37 25.63 -24.56 38.52
CA SER A 37 25.22 -25.08 37.20
C SER A 37 23.71 -24.91 36.93
N LYS A 38 22.84 -25.05 37.94
CA LYS A 38 21.40 -24.80 37.80
C LYS A 38 21.10 -23.32 37.54
N ILE A 39 21.74 -22.41 38.28
CA ILE A 39 21.61 -20.95 38.07
C ILE A 39 22.09 -20.57 36.66
N ASN A 40 23.23 -21.12 36.21
CA ASN A 40 23.73 -20.89 34.85
C ASN A 40 22.80 -21.45 33.76
N PHE A 41 22.09 -22.56 34.00
CA PHE A 41 21.11 -23.12 33.06
C PHE A 41 19.85 -22.24 32.94
N PHE A 42 19.37 -21.67 34.06
CA PHE A 42 18.27 -20.70 34.06
C PHE A 42 18.66 -19.38 33.38
N SER A 43 19.88 -18.89 33.63
CA SER A 43 20.42 -17.69 32.96
C SER A 43 20.53 -17.91 31.44
N ASN A 44 21.02 -19.06 30.98
CA ASN A 44 21.15 -19.35 29.55
C ASN A 44 19.79 -19.52 28.85
N GLY A 45 18.78 -20.08 29.51
CA GLY A 45 17.43 -20.20 28.97
C GLY A 45 16.72 -18.86 28.81
N ILE A 46 16.84 -17.97 29.80
CA ILE A 46 16.25 -16.62 29.77
C ILE A 46 16.98 -15.73 28.75
N ILE A 47 18.31 -15.77 28.73
CA ILE A 47 19.12 -15.01 27.76
C ILE A 47 18.87 -15.51 26.33
N SER A 48 18.73 -16.81 26.11
CA SER A 48 18.39 -17.39 24.78
C SER A 48 17.00 -16.98 24.31
N SER A 49 16.00 -16.96 25.20
CA SER A 49 14.63 -16.54 24.86
C SER A 49 14.56 -15.04 24.52
N ILE A 50 15.26 -14.20 25.29
CA ILE A 50 15.39 -12.76 25.02
C ILE A 50 16.14 -12.51 23.71
N ASN A 51 17.21 -13.27 23.43
CA ASN A 51 17.98 -13.17 22.18
C ASN A 51 17.17 -13.64 20.96
N ASN A 52 16.32 -14.66 21.11
CA ASN A 52 15.45 -15.14 20.04
C ASN A 52 14.29 -14.16 19.77
N GLN A 53 13.71 -13.55 20.80
CA GLN A 53 12.69 -12.50 20.64
C GLN A 53 13.27 -11.23 20.00
N THR A 54 14.46 -10.79 20.40
CA THR A 54 15.15 -9.65 19.77
C THR A 54 15.57 -9.95 18.32
N LYS A 55 16.01 -11.18 18.00
CA LYS A 55 16.25 -11.61 16.61
C LYS A 55 14.99 -11.56 15.76
N GLN A 56 13.84 -12.00 16.27
CA GLN A 56 12.58 -11.95 15.51
C GLN A 56 12.15 -10.51 15.21
N ILE A 57 12.27 -9.59 16.18
CA ILE A 57 11.96 -8.17 16.00
C ILE A 57 12.90 -7.54 14.96
N ASN A 58 14.20 -7.77 15.09
CA ASN A 58 15.19 -7.25 14.14
C ASN A 58 14.99 -7.79 12.73
N ASN A 59 14.71 -9.10 12.57
CA ASN A 59 14.42 -9.69 11.27
C ASN A 59 13.16 -9.09 10.63
N TYR A 60 12.12 -8.82 11.41
CA TYR A 60 10.90 -8.19 10.91
C TYR A 60 11.14 -6.75 10.45
N LEU A 61 11.89 -5.97 11.22
CA LEU A 61 12.26 -4.60 10.84
C LEU A 61 13.14 -4.58 9.59
N ASN A 62 14.14 -5.47 9.52
CA ASN A 62 15.00 -5.63 8.34
C ASN A 62 14.18 -6.01 7.10
N LEU A 63 13.25 -6.96 7.22
CA LEU A 63 12.41 -7.39 6.10
C LEU A 63 11.50 -6.26 5.59
N ARG A 64 10.96 -5.42 6.50
CA ARG A 64 10.20 -4.23 6.09
C ARG A 64 11.08 -3.23 5.32
N TYR A 65 12.30 -3.00 5.79
CA TYR A 65 13.25 -2.11 5.15
C TYR A 65 13.68 -2.61 3.77
N GLU A 66 14.06 -3.89 3.66
CA GLU A 66 14.42 -4.52 2.38
C GLU A 66 13.25 -4.48 1.39
N ASN A 67 12.03 -4.77 1.83
CA ASN A 67 10.85 -4.71 0.95
C ASN A 67 10.60 -3.28 0.43
N ALA A 68 10.73 -2.26 1.30
CA ALA A 68 10.62 -0.87 0.87
C ALA A 68 11.70 -0.48 -0.14
N ASN A 69 12.95 -0.94 0.05
CA ASN A 69 14.04 -0.72 -0.90
C ASN A 69 13.77 -1.43 -2.23
N LEU A 70 13.36 -2.71 -2.20
CA LEU A 70 13.04 -3.48 -3.40
C LEU A 70 11.89 -2.85 -4.19
N LYS A 71 10.85 -2.32 -3.52
CA LYS A 71 9.76 -1.58 -4.18
C LYS A 71 10.28 -0.34 -4.91
N ARG A 72 11.18 0.41 -4.28
CA ARG A 72 11.80 1.61 -4.88
C ARG A 72 12.67 1.24 -6.07
N GLU A 73 13.55 0.24 -5.94
CA GLU A 73 14.38 -0.24 -7.05
C GLU A 73 13.53 -0.75 -8.21
N ASN A 74 12.44 -1.47 -7.92
CA ASN A 74 11.51 -1.93 -8.96
C ASN A 74 10.87 -0.76 -9.72
N LEU A 75 10.49 0.31 -9.01
CA LEU A 75 9.99 1.53 -9.63
C LEU A 75 11.08 2.19 -10.51
N ASP A 76 12.29 2.33 -10.01
CA ASP A 76 13.40 2.94 -10.75
C ASP A 76 13.74 2.13 -12.02
N LEU A 77 13.75 0.81 -11.92
CA LEU A 77 13.94 -0.09 -13.06
C LEU A 77 12.82 0.05 -14.09
N LYS A 78 11.56 0.16 -13.66
CA LYS A 78 10.43 0.41 -14.57
C LYS A 78 10.54 1.73 -15.30
N ILE A 79 10.94 2.79 -14.59
CA ILE A 79 11.16 4.11 -15.18
C ILE A 79 12.30 4.06 -16.22
N LYS A 80 13.42 3.41 -15.89
CA LYS A 80 14.54 3.20 -16.83
C LYS A 80 14.16 2.34 -18.02
N LEU A 81 13.37 1.29 -17.82
CA LEU A 81 12.90 0.46 -18.91
C LEU A 81 12.01 1.27 -19.87
N ASN A 82 11.10 2.09 -19.34
CA ASN A 82 10.28 2.99 -20.15
C ASN A 82 11.11 4.01 -20.93
N SER A 83 12.19 4.54 -20.36
CA SER A 83 13.03 5.51 -21.09
C SER A 83 13.78 4.89 -22.27
N ILE A 84 14.10 3.60 -22.19
CA ILE A 84 14.76 2.81 -23.24
C ILE A 84 13.74 2.33 -24.29
N LEU A 85 12.55 1.89 -23.86
CA LEU A 85 11.52 1.28 -24.72
C LEU A 85 10.64 2.28 -25.50
N LYS A 86 11.06 3.54 -25.67
CA LYS A 86 10.27 4.60 -26.33
C LYS A 86 9.63 4.18 -27.67
N ASP A 87 10.22 3.23 -28.40
CA ASP A 87 9.75 2.71 -29.70
C ASP A 87 8.89 1.44 -29.64
N SER A 88 8.66 0.86 -28.47
CA SER A 88 7.88 -0.38 -28.32
C SER A 88 6.64 -0.15 -27.46
N SER A 89 5.56 -0.82 -27.81
CA SER A 89 4.16 -0.66 -27.35
C SER A 89 3.91 -0.95 -25.84
N ILE A 90 4.96 -0.93 -25.02
CA ILE A 90 4.97 -1.15 -23.58
C ILE A 90 5.51 0.14 -22.91
N ASN A 91 4.90 1.29 -23.24
CA ASN A 91 5.19 2.55 -22.56
C ASN A 91 4.31 2.65 -21.31
N TYR A 92 4.81 2.20 -20.15
CA TYR A 92 4.00 2.26 -18.93
C TYR A 92 3.71 3.70 -18.51
N TYR A 93 4.65 4.64 -18.65
CA TYR A 93 4.43 6.08 -18.38
C TYR A 93 5.29 6.95 -19.29
N LYS A 94 4.68 7.76 -20.16
CA LYS A 94 5.40 8.80 -20.93
C LYS A 94 5.97 9.84 -19.94
N GLY A 95 7.09 10.48 -20.29
CA GLY A 95 7.82 11.44 -19.43
C GLY A 95 7.05 12.68 -18.94
N GLU A 96 5.75 12.74 -19.21
CA GLU A 96 4.77 13.74 -18.76
C GLU A 96 4.12 13.37 -17.40
N TYR A 97 4.29 12.13 -16.94
CA TYR A 97 3.72 11.64 -15.68
C TYR A 97 4.78 11.43 -14.61
N LYS A 98 4.59 12.05 -13.44
CA LYS A 98 5.40 11.80 -12.23
C LYS A 98 4.78 10.67 -11.43
N ILE A 99 5.59 9.70 -11.01
CA ILE A 99 5.14 8.52 -10.27
C ILE A 99 5.66 8.57 -8.83
N LYS A 100 4.80 8.26 -7.86
CA LYS A 100 5.18 8.10 -6.45
C LYS A 100 4.57 6.83 -5.89
N ILE A 101 5.22 6.20 -4.91
CA ILE A 101 4.64 5.05 -4.18
C ILE A 101 3.93 5.56 -2.92
N ALA A 102 2.76 4.97 -2.65
CA ALA A 102 2.03 5.15 -1.41
C ALA A 102 1.51 3.80 -0.89
N ASP A 103 1.37 3.70 0.42
CA ASP A 103 0.67 2.58 1.06
C ASP A 103 -0.78 2.97 1.36
N ILE A 104 -1.66 1.98 1.24
CA ILE A 104 -3.06 2.11 1.59
C ILE A 104 -3.20 1.95 3.09
N VAL A 105 -3.75 2.97 3.74
CA VAL A 105 -4.06 3.02 5.18
C VAL A 105 -5.44 2.43 5.43
N SER A 106 -6.40 2.71 4.55
CA SER A 106 -7.77 2.24 4.67
C SER A 106 -8.36 1.96 3.30
N ASN A 107 -9.11 0.86 3.20
CA ASN A 107 -9.81 0.43 2.01
C ASN A 107 -11.15 -0.19 2.38
N SER A 108 -12.21 0.22 1.68
CA SER A 108 -13.52 -0.41 1.75
C SER A 108 -13.95 -0.88 0.38
N ILE A 109 -14.59 -2.05 0.34
CA ILE A 109 -15.23 -2.62 -0.86
C ILE A 109 -16.70 -2.95 -0.61
N LYS A 110 -17.23 -2.58 0.57
CA LYS A 110 -18.54 -3.01 1.06
C LYS A 110 -19.65 -2.00 0.77
N TYR A 111 -19.29 -0.74 0.54
CA TYR A 111 -20.27 0.33 0.35
C TYR A 111 -20.53 0.54 -1.14
N SER A 112 -21.63 1.21 -1.50
CA SER A 112 -21.87 1.66 -2.87
C SER A 112 -20.89 2.77 -3.28
N LYS A 113 -20.49 3.60 -2.31
CA LYS A 113 -19.52 4.70 -2.47
C LYS A 113 -18.27 4.37 -1.68
N ASN A 114 -17.34 3.65 -2.30
CA ASN A 114 -16.08 3.30 -1.66
C ASN A 114 -15.03 4.41 -1.83
N PHE A 115 -14.23 4.58 -0.77
CA PHE A 115 -13.09 5.48 -0.70
C PHE A 115 -11.87 4.73 -0.17
N LEU A 116 -10.69 5.24 -0.52
CA LEU A 116 -9.39 4.74 -0.10
C LEU A 116 -8.64 5.86 0.62
N ILE A 117 -7.86 5.53 1.65
CA ILE A 117 -6.95 6.48 2.29
C ILE A 117 -5.51 6.01 2.05
N ILE A 118 -4.64 6.90 1.62
CA ILE A 118 -3.22 6.63 1.39
C ILE A 118 -2.33 7.47 2.32
N ASN A 119 -1.14 6.95 2.64
CA ASN A 119 -0.16 7.60 3.53
C ASN A 119 0.72 8.66 2.84
N LYS A 120 0.15 9.38 1.87
CA LYS A 120 0.81 10.47 1.14
C LYS A 120 -0.11 11.66 1.02
N GLY A 121 0.42 12.85 1.26
CA GLY A 121 -0.34 14.10 1.29
C GLY A 121 0.30 15.20 0.44
N TYR A 122 -0.10 16.45 0.66
CA TYR A 122 0.46 17.58 -0.09
C TYR A 122 1.96 17.78 0.21
N ASN A 123 2.45 17.38 1.40
CA ASN A 123 3.89 17.40 1.71
C ASN A 123 4.70 16.46 0.79
N ASP A 124 4.05 15.43 0.24
CA ASP A 124 4.63 14.52 -0.74
C ASP A 124 4.31 14.94 -2.19
N SER A 125 3.83 16.19 -2.38
CA SER A 125 3.39 16.72 -3.67
C SER A 125 2.28 15.90 -4.33
N VAL A 126 1.36 15.34 -3.54
CA VAL A 126 0.10 14.76 -4.04
C VAL A 126 -0.89 15.89 -4.30
N LYS A 127 -1.59 15.84 -5.44
CA LYS A 127 -2.57 16.84 -5.84
C LYS A 127 -3.95 16.21 -6.04
N LEU A 128 -4.97 17.08 -6.04
CA LEU A 128 -6.32 16.69 -6.44
C LEU A 128 -6.28 16.13 -7.87
N ASP A 129 -7.11 15.12 -8.11
CA ASP A 129 -7.24 14.39 -9.36
C ASP A 129 -5.99 13.65 -9.84
N ASP A 130 -4.96 13.48 -9.00
CA ASP A 130 -3.91 12.52 -9.28
C ASP A 130 -4.51 11.10 -9.37
N GLY A 131 -4.05 10.30 -10.33
CA GLY A 131 -4.52 8.94 -10.54
C GLY A 131 -3.83 7.96 -9.59
N LEU A 132 -4.56 6.97 -9.09
CA LEU A 132 -4.02 5.83 -8.33
C LEU A 132 -4.10 4.56 -9.16
N ILE A 133 -2.98 3.85 -9.25
CA ILE A 133 -2.84 2.65 -10.06
C ILE A 133 -1.94 1.62 -9.37
N THR A 134 -1.97 0.39 -9.85
CA THR A 134 -1.08 -0.71 -9.49
C THR A 134 -0.43 -1.26 -10.77
N ASN A 135 0.25 -2.40 -10.65
CA ASN A 135 0.72 -3.11 -11.83
C ASN A 135 -0.42 -3.77 -12.62
N GLU A 136 -1.51 -4.15 -11.95
CA GLU A 136 -2.63 -4.86 -12.57
C GLU A 136 -3.71 -3.90 -13.10
N GLY A 137 -3.81 -2.69 -12.56
CA GLY A 137 -4.66 -1.69 -13.16
C GLY A 137 -4.96 -0.44 -12.36
N ILE A 138 -6.06 0.23 -12.74
CA ILE A 138 -6.51 1.47 -12.10
C ILE A 138 -7.20 1.17 -10.78
N VAL A 139 -6.86 1.94 -9.74
CA VAL A 139 -7.41 1.81 -8.40
C VAL A 139 -8.37 2.94 -8.04
N GLY A 140 -8.08 4.19 -8.42
CA GLY A 140 -8.92 5.31 -8.06
C GLY A 140 -8.33 6.68 -8.41
N ILE A 141 -8.98 7.74 -7.94
CA ILE A 141 -8.61 9.14 -8.21
C ILE A 141 -8.59 9.91 -6.90
N ILE A 142 -7.55 10.72 -6.66
CA ILE A 142 -7.43 11.55 -5.46
C ILE A 142 -8.53 12.62 -5.44
N ASN A 143 -9.28 12.66 -4.34
CA ASN A 143 -10.42 13.57 -4.15
C ASN A 143 -10.18 14.60 -3.03
N GLN A 144 -9.38 14.25 -2.02
CA GLN A 144 -9.02 15.17 -0.93
C GLN A 144 -7.58 14.93 -0.51
N VAL A 145 -6.88 16.01 -0.17
CA VAL A 145 -5.47 15.97 0.23
C VAL A 145 -5.29 16.70 1.55
N SER A 146 -4.64 16.06 2.50
CA SER A 146 -4.21 16.63 3.79
C SER A 146 -2.67 16.70 3.84
N PRO A 147 -2.05 17.19 4.93
CA PRO A 147 -0.58 17.28 5.03
C PRO A 147 0.15 15.95 4.81
N LYS A 148 -0.36 14.87 5.39
CA LYS A 148 0.31 13.56 5.41
C LYS A 148 -0.46 12.44 4.74
N TYR A 149 -1.76 12.65 4.47
CA TYR A 149 -2.66 11.64 3.94
C TYR A 149 -3.52 12.21 2.83
N SER A 150 -4.04 11.34 1.97
CA SER A 150 -5.02 11.72 0.94
C SER A 150 -6.13 10.69 0.88
N THR A 151 -7.32 11.14 0.55
CA THR A 151 -8.49 10.29 0.29
C THR A 151 -8.72 10.22 -1.21
N ALA A 152 -8.88 9.01 -1.74
CA ALA A 152 -9.21 8.76 -3.13
C ALA A 152 -10.59 8.12 -3.28
N ILE A 153 -11.29 8.47 -4.36
CA ILE A 153 -12.48 7.77 -4.81
C ILE A 153 -11.99 6.48 -5.49
N SER A 154 -12.44 5.33 -4.99
CA SER A 154 -12.15 4.03 -5.60
C SER A 154 -12.87 3.89 -6.94
N ILE A 155 -12.33 3.12 -7.89
CA ILE A 155 -13.10 2.69 -9.08
C ILE A 155 -14.34 1.88 -8.71
N LEU A 156 -14.35 1.29 -7.51
CA LEU A 156 -15.53 0.68 -6.90
C LEU A 156 -16.41 1.74 -6.23
N ASN A 157 -16.66 2.85 -6.89
CA ASN A 157 -17.62 3.86 -6.44
C ASN A 157 -18.69 4.01 -7.53
N SER A 158 -19.97 3.88 -7.16
CA SER A 158 -21.08 3.92 -8.12
C SER A 158 -21.18 5.22 -8.91
N ASP A 159 -20.67 6.31 -8.33
CA ASP A 159 -20.79 7.65 -8.90
C ASP A 159 -19.61 7.95 -9.86
N LEU A 160 -18.53 7.16 -9.78
CA LEU A 160 -17.36 7.34 -10.62
C LEU A 160 -17.55 6.66 -11.99
N LYS A 161 -17.29 7.42 -13.05
CA LYS A 161 -17.22 6.92 -14.42
C LYS A 161 -15.81 7.13 -14.97
N ILE A 162 -15.26 6.11 -15.58
CA ILE A 162 -13.90 6.14 -16.15
C ILE A 162 -14.01 5.94 -17.65
N ASN A 163 -13.34 6.81 -18.41
CA ASN A 163 -13.20 6.61 -19.84
C ASN A 163 -12.28 5.41 -20.10
N ALA A 164 -12.85 4.36 -20.68
CA ALA A 164 -12.15 3.12 -20.99
C ALA A 164 -12.34 2.79 -22.47
N LYS A 165 -11.47 1.93 -23.00
CA LYS A 165 -11.58 1.42 -24.36
C LYS A 165 -11.24 -0.06 -24.42
N ILE A 166 -11.76 -0.72 -25.44
CA ILE A 166 -11.41 -2.09 -25.77
C ILE A 166 -10.09 -2.05 -26.55
N LYS A 167 -9.03 -2.64 -25.99
CA LYS A 167 -7.66 -2.51 -26.52
C LYS A 167 -7.52 -2.96 -27.97
N ARG A 168 -8.22 -4.04 -28.36
CA ARG A 168 -8.11 -4.65 -29.70
C ARG A 168 -8.75 -3.80 -30.79
N THR A 169 -9.84 -3.11 -30.48
CA THR A 169 -10.65 -2.39 -31.49
C THR A 169 -10.64 -0.87 -31.33
N ASN A 170 -10.04 -0.36 -30.24
CA ASN A 170 -10.03 1.06 -29.90
C ASN A 170 -11.43 1.71 -29.82
N HIS A 171 -12.47 0.93 -29.53
CA HIS A 171 -13.79 1.48 -29.22
C HIS A 171 -13.82 1.98 -27.77
N PHE A 172 -14.19 3.25 -27.59
CA PHE A 172 -14.31 3.91 -26.30
C PHE A 172 -15.68 3.69 -25.69
N GLY A 173 -15.71 3.64 -24.36
CA GLY A 173 -16.92 3.50 -23.57
C GLY A 173 -16.75 4.08 -22.17
N SER A 174 -17.85 4.09 -21.43
CA SER A 174 -17.89 4.57 -20.03
C SER A 174 -17.92 3.38 -19.07
N LEU A 175 -16.86 3.21 -18.29
CA LEU A 175 -16.75 2.13 -17.31
C LEU A 175 -17.29 2.61 -15.95
N GLN A 176 -18.23 1.87 -15.38
CA GLN A 176 -18.88 2.21 -14.12
C GLN A 176 -19.07 0.96 -13.25
N TRP A 177 -18.89 1.09 -11.94
CA TRP A 177 -19.23 0.05 -10.99
C TRP A 177 -20.69 0.12 -10.54
N LYS A 178 -21.37 -1.03 -10.43
CA LYS A 178 -22.80 -1.10 -10.08
C LYS A 178 -23.11 -1.36 -8.61
N GLY A 179 -22.10 -1.41 -7.74
CA GLY A 179 -22.32 -1.61 -6.31
C GLY A 179 -22.63 -3.05 -5.88
N LYS A 180 -22.63 -4.02 -6.81
CA LYS A 180 -23.02 -5.42 -6.53
C LYS A 180 -21.82 -6.33 -6.27
N ASN A 181 -20.93 -6.44 -7.25
CA ASN A 181 -19.77 -7.34 -7.20
C ASN A 181 -18.49 -6.54 -7.39
N HIS A 182 -17.60 -6.56 -6.40
CA HIS A 182 -16.32 -5.81 -6.43
C HIS A 182 -15.32 -6.30 -7.48
N LYS A 183 -15.60 -7.43 -8.16
CA LYS A 183 -14.77 -7.97 -9.25
C LYS A 183 -15.29 -7.59 -10.64
N ILE A 184 -16.50 -7.05 -10.74
CA ILE A 184 -17.17 -6.81 -12.02
C ILE A 184 -17.57 -5.35 -12.13
N MET A 185 -17.10 -4.69 -13.19
CA MET A 185 -17.58 -3.39 -13.63
C MET A 185 -18.40 -3.54 -14.90
N THR A 186 -19.19 -2.53 -15.24
CA THR A 186 -19.98 -2.52 -16.46
C THR A 186 -19.46 -1.43 -17.38
N LEU A 187 -19.15 -1.80 -18.61
CA LEU A 187 -18.73 -0.90 -19.69
C LEU A 187 -19.94 -0.58 -20.58
N TYR A 188 -20.19 0.71 -20.73
CA TYR A 188 -21.28 1.31 -21.52
C TYR A 188 -20.75 1.95 -22.80
N ASP A 189 -21.70 2.37 -23.65
CA ASP A 189 -21.46 3.25 -24.80
C ASP A 189 -20.62 2.64 -25.93
N ILE A 190 -20.52 1.31 -25.98
CA ILE A 190 -19.88 0.61 -27.09
C ILE A 190 -20.93 0.30 -28.18
N PRO A 191 -20.77 0.79 -29.43
CA PRO A 191 -21.75 0.60 -30.49
C PRO A 191 -21.84 -0.87 -30.94
N LYS A 192 -23.01 -1.32 -31.39
CA LYS A 192 -23.21 -2.70 -31.89
C LYS A 192 -22.37 -3.07 -33.11
N SER A 193 -21.96 -2.08 -33.90
CA SER A 193 -21.05 -2.26 -35.03
C SER A 193 -19.62 -2.61 -34.60
N ALA A 194 -19.29 -2.44 -33.31
CA ALA A 194 -17.99 -2.80 -32.77
C ALA A 194 -17.80 -4.32 -32.77
N ASN A 195 -16.72 -4.78 -33.41
CA ASN A 195 -16.35 -6.18 -33.40
C ASN A 195 -15.67 -6.55 -32.07
N ILE A 196 -16.44 -6.88 -31.04
CA ILE A 196 -15.96 -7.18 -29.67
C ILE A 196 -16.07 -8.67 -29.34
N LYS A 197 -15.20 -9.19 -28.48
CA LYS A 197 -15.16 -10.60 -28.08
C LYS A 197 -14.96 -10.76 -26.58
N ILE A 198 -15.50 -11.85 -26.03
CA ILE A 198 -15.20 -12.28 -24.66
C ILE A 198 -13.67 -12.46 -24.54
N ASN A 199 -13.12 -12.09 -23.37
CA ASN A 199 -11.70 -12.00 -23.06
C ASN A 199 -10.91 -10.87 -23.74
N ASP A 200 -11.53 -9.99 -24.54
CA ASP A 200 -10.85 -8.77 -24.97
C ASP A 200 -10.45 -7.93 -23.74
N SER A 201 -9.24 -7.35 -23.77
CA SER A 201 -8.76 -6.49 -22.69
C SER A 201 -9.38 -5.10 -22.75
N VAL A 202 -9.77 -4.59 -21.59
CA VAL A 202 -10.27 -3.23 -21.39
C VAL A 202 -9.19 -2.43 -20.69
N VAL A 203 -8.88 -1.26 -21.24
CA VAL A 203 -7.81 -0.35 -20.79
C VAL A 203 -8.34 1.08 -20.68
N SER A 204 -7.61 1.98 -20.03
CA SER A 204 -7.96 3.41 -20.01
C SER A 204 -7.91 4.02 -21.41
N GLY A 205 -8.86 4.92 -21.70
CA GLY A 205 -8.91 5.65 -22.98
C GLY A 205 -8.12 6.96 -23.01
N GLY A 206 -7.66 7.47 -21.86
CA GLY A 206 -6.79 8.65 -21.79
C GLY A 206 -7.51 10.01 -21.93
N MET A 207 -8.83 10.03 -22.12
CA MET A 207 -9.56 11.27 -22.44
C MET A 207 -9.74 12.23 -21.25
N SER A 208 -9.57 11.77 -20.00
CA SER A 208 -9.71 12.62 -18.81
C SER A 208 -8.40 13.24 -18.31
N PHE A 209 -7.27 13.02 -18.98
CA PHE A 209 -5.91 13.43 -18.61
C PHE A 209 -5.38 12.96 -17.23
N ILE A 210 -6.24 12.40 -16.38
CA ILE A 210 -5.92 11.81 -15.09
C ILE A 210 -5.10 10.53 -15.28
N PHE A 211 -5.58 9.64 -16.13
CA PHE A 211 -4.90 8.40 -16.48
C PHE A 211 -4.30 8.53 -17.88
N GLN A 212 -3.07 8.06 -18.05
CA GLN A 212 -2.54 7.83 -19.39
C GLN A 212 -3.42 6.80 -20.12
N GLU A 213 -3.47 6.88 -21.45
CA GLU A 213 -4.05 5.84 -22.28
C GLU A 213 -3.34 4.48 -22.10
N ASN A 214 -4.10 3.39 -22.21
CA ASN A 214 -3.64 2.00 -22.20
C ASN A 214 -3.21 1.40 -20.85
N ILE A 215 -3.63 1.98 -19.73
CA ILE A 215 -3.49 1.35 -18.41
C ILE A 215 -4.50 0.20 -18.30
N PRO A 216 -4.09 -1.02 -17.90
CA PRO A 216 -4.99 -2.16 -17.78
C PRO A 216 -6.09 -1.90 -16.75
N ILE A 217 -7.29 -2.46 -17.00
CA ILE A 217 -8.41 -2.40 -16.05
C ILE A 217 -8.99 -3.79 -15.85
N GLY A 218 -9.30 -4.50 -16.93
CA GLY A 218 -9.91 -5.82 -16.86
C GLY A 218 -10.09 -6.48 -18.22
N LYS A 219 -10.89 -7.54 -18.26
CA LYS A 219 -11.24 -8.28 -19.47
C LYS A 219 -12.75 -8.45 -19.60
N ILE A 220 -13.24 -8.53 -20.83
CA ILE A 220 -14.67 -8.78 -21.09
C ILE A 220 -15.04 -10.17 -20.60
N LYS A 221 -15.98 -10.23 -19.66
CA LYS A 221 -16.54 -11.49 -19.12
C LYS A 221 -17.84 -11.86 -19.81
N ASN A 222 -18.70 -10.89 -20.06
CA ASN A 222 -19.99 -11.10 -20.69
C ASN A 222 -20.40 -9.89 -21.54
N ILE A 223 -21.16 -10.13 -22.61
CA ILE A 223 -21.63 -9.11 -23.54
C ILE A 223 -23.15 -9.21 -23.61
N ASN A 224 -23.83 -8.19 -23.10
CA ASN A 224 -25.28 -8.09 -23.13
C ASN A 224 -25.71 -7.01 -24.13
N LEU A 225 -26.88 -7.21 -24.71
CA LEU A 225 -27.55 -6.21 -25.53
C LEU A 225 -28.60 -5.52 -24.67
N LYS A 226 -28.54 -4.20 -24.57
CA LYS A 226 -29.65 -3.44 -23.96
C LYS A 226 -30.84 -3.47 -24.93
N GLU A 227 -31.99 -3.90 -24.45
CA GLU A 227 -33.25 -3.82 -25.20
C GLU A 227 -33.47 -2.39 -25.72
N ASN A 228 -33.85 -2.26 -26.98
CA ASN A 228 -34.08 -0.99 -27.67
C ASN A 228 -32.89 0.01 -27.69
N SER A 229 -31.66 -0.47 -27.55
CA SER A 229 -30.46 0.38 -27.66
C SER A 229 -29.53 -0.12 -28.75
N ASN A 230 -28.79 0.79 -29.40
CA ASN A 230 -27.73 0.48 -30.36
C ASN A 230 -26.35 0.26 -29.71
N TYR A 231 -26.32 0.12 -28.39
CA TYR A 231 -25.11 -0.06 -27.60
C TYR A 231 -25.11 -1.39 -26.84
N PHE A 232 -23.92 -1.94 -26.64
CA PHE A 232 -23.68 -3.07 -25.75
C PHE A 232 -23.64 -2.60 -24.29
N ILE A 233 -24.00 -3.53 -23.39
CA ILE A 233 -23.71 -3.45 -21.96
C ILE A 233 -22.77 -4.62 -21.68
N ILE A 234 -21.53 -4.31 -21.30
CA ILE A 234 -20.48 -5.32 -21.22
C ILE A 234 -20.05 -5.46 -19.77
N ASP A 235 -20.06 -6.69 -19.25
CA ASP A 235 -19.49 -6.98 -17.93
C ASP A 235 -17.99 -7.21 -18.07
N VAL A 236 -17.21 -6.43 -17.32
CA VAL A 236 -15.75 -6.44 -17.32
C VAL A 236 -15.27 -6.98 -15.98
N GLU A 237 -14.52 -8.07 -16.02
CA GLU A 237 -13.85 -8.64 -14.86
C GLU A 237 -12.52 -7.92 -14.64
N LEU A 238 -12.35 -7.33 -13.45
CA LEU A 238 -11.16 -6.57 -13.09
C LEU A 238 -9.95 -7.49 -12.93
N PHE A 239 -8.77 -6.99 -13.32
CA PHE A 239 -7.52 -7.69 -13.05
C PHE A 239 -7.06 -7.53 -11.60
N GLU A 240 -7.28 -6.35 -11.03
CA GLU A 240 -6.89 -6.02 -9.67
C GLU A 240 -7.84 -6.64 -8.64
N ASP A 241 -7.27 -7.20 -7.56
CA ASP A 241 -8.04 -7.68 -6.41
C ASP A 241 -8.12 -6.61 -5.33
N PHE A 242 -9.21 -5.85 -5.37
CA PHE A 242 -9.49 -4.78 -4.41
C PHE A 242 -9.57 -5.24 -2.94
N SER A 243 -9.69 -6.54 -2.66
CA SER A 243 -9.73 -7.05 -1.28
C SER A 243 -8.35 -7.16 -0.63
N SER A 244 -7.27 -7.22 -1.44
CA SER A 244 -5.89 -7.45 -0.97
C SER A 244 -4.92 -6.31 -1.28
N LEU A 245 -5.44 -5.16 -1.73
CA LEU A 245 -4.67 -3.95 -2.02
C LEU A 245 -3.85 -3.44 -0.81
N ARG A 246 -2.54 -3.27 -1.00
CA ARG A 246 -1.60 -2.80 0.04
C ARG A 246 -0.86 -1.51 -0.31
N SER A 247 -0.37 -1.41 -1.54
CA SER A 247 0.40 -0.26 -2.01
C SER A 247 -0.05 0.11 -3.42
N VAL A 248 0.05 1.39 -3.75
CA VAL A 248 -0.34 1.96 -5.03
C VAL A 248 0.72 2.92 -5.54
N TYR A 249 0.70 3.14 -6.84
CA TYR A 249 1.42 4.24 -7.48
C TYR A 249 0.47 5.41 -7.67
N ILE A 250 0.94 6.59 -7.29
CA ILE A 250 0.31 7.87 -7.59
C ILE A 250 0.91 8.36 -8.90
N ILE A 251 0.07 8.65 -9.88
CA ILE A 251 0.46 9.28 -11.14
C ILE A 251 -0.07 10.71 -11.20
N SER A 252 0.84 11.65 -11.41
CA SER A 252 0.53 13.08 -11.55
C SER A 252 0.93 13.53 -12.95
N ASN A 253 -0.02 14.02 -13.74
CA ASN A 253 0.26 14.63 -15.04
C ASN A 253 0.80 16.05 -14.84
N SER A 254 2.02 16.33 -15.31
CA SER A 254 2.64 17.66 -15.15
C SER A 254 1.94 18.76 -15.93
N ASN A 255 1.27 18.40 -17.04
CA ASN A 255 0.69 19.34 -18.00
C ASN A 255 -0.82 19.50 -17.79
N LYS A 256 -1.39 18.83 -16.77
CA LYS A 256 -2.84 18.82 -16.52
C LYS A 256 -3.43 20.24 -16.45
N SER A 257 -2.80 21.14 -15.69
CA SER A 257 -3.31 22.51 -15.51
C SER A 257 -3.39 23.30 -16.83
N GLU A 258 -2.47 23.03 -17.77
CA GLU A 258 -2.52 23.66 -19.10
C GLU A 258 -3.65 23.07 -19.95
N LEU A 259 -3.83 21.75 -19.91
CA LEU A 259 -4.88 21.04 -20.64
C LEU A 259 -6.29 21.41 -20.14
N ASP A 260 -6.46 21.52 -18.81
CA ASP A 260 -7.74 21.91 -18.21
C ASP A 260 -8.14 23.33 -18.66
N ASN A 261 -7.18 24.27 -18.75
CA ASN A 261 -7.44 25.63 -19.23
C ASN A 261 -7.92 25.66 -20.70
N LEU A 262 -7.44 24.74 -21.54
CA LEU A 262 -7.89 24.65 -22.93
C LEU A 262 -9.32 24.10 -23.05
N ASN A 263 -9.68 23.13 -22.21
CA ASN A 263 -11.02 22.53 -22.23
C ASN A 263 -12.10 23.47 -21.69
N VAL A 264 -11.82 24.25 -20.64
CA VAL A 264 -12.78 25.24 -20.11
C VAL A 264 -13.17 26.25 -21.19
N ASN A 265 -12.25 26.63 -22.08
CA ASN A 265 -12.55 27.55 -23.18
C ASN A 265 -13.43 26.93 -24.28
N ASN A 266 -13.47 25.61 -24.40
CA ASN A 266 -14.26 24.91 -25.41
C ASN A 266 -15.69 24.58 -24.95
N GLU A 267 -15.95 24.55 -23.64
CA GLU A 267 -17.30 24.32 -23.08
C GLU A 267 -18.14 25.61 -22.99
N ILE A 268 -17.56 26.78 -23.33
CA ILE A 268 -18.21 28.10 -23.26
C ILE A 268 -18.87 28.52 -24.61
N TYR A 269 -18.89 27.65 -25.62
CA TYR A 269 -19.52 27.91 -26.92
C TYR A 269 -20.70 26.99 -27.23
#